data_AF-L0DI35-F1
#
_entry.id   AF-L0DI35-F1
#
_cell.length_a   1.000
_cell.length_b   1.000
_cell.length_c   1.000
_cell.angle_alpha   90.00
_cell.angle_beta   90.00
_cell.angle_gamma   90.00
#
_symmetry.space_group_name_H-M   'P 1'
#
loop_
_entity.id
_entity.type
_entity.pdbx_description
1 polymer ?
#
loop_
_entity_poly.entity_id
_entity_poly.type
_entity_poly.pdbx_seq_one_letter_code
_entity_poly.pdbx_strand_id
1 'polypeptide(L)'
;MNHNRKRREAEARERRRREALLTNSAPVDHTALDPDNYGFLLHGFLSFIERGYYLDVPFTCASCGSEEVWTAPQQKWWYEVAKGSPHSGAKLCRSCRQDARRHKGKAHPLQNTRRWCGLIRDDLEPALLAAGWHPVIGVGEPRPALLSYTQGDVLVRLRWDDSSFGSTLILERRDALDSVFRTLVKVKGNIYDMTHGTLQRRFDDFLTAARHTLGLAAKP
;
A
#
# COMPACT_ATOMS: atom_id res chain seq x y z
N MET A 1 -14.88 43.18 -35.19
CA MET A 1 -13.53 43.32 -34.59
C MET A 1 -13.42 42.45 -33.32
N ASN A 2 -13.29 41.11 -33.41
CA ASN A 2 -13.00 40.28 -32.21
C ASN A 2 -12.57 38.81 -32.46
N HIS A 3 -12.53 38.34 -33.70
CA HIS A 3 -12.19 36.93 -33.97
C HIS A 3 -10.67 36.67 -33.94
N ASN A 4 -9.88 37.60 -34.47
CA ASN A 4 -8.42 37.53 -34.46
C ASN A 4 -7.81 37.65 -33.05
N ARG A 5 -8.45 38.40 -32.15
CA ARG A 5 -8.01 38.51 -30.74
C ARG A 5 -8.26 37.21 -29.97
N LYS A 6 -9.46 36.63 -30.08
CA LYS A 6 -9.78 35.32 -29.50
C LYS A 6 -8.89 34.20 -30.04
N ARG A 7 -8.54 34.24 -31.34
CA ARG A 7 -7.62 33.28 -31.97
C ARG A 7 -6.20 33.40 -31.42
N ARG A 8 -5.66 34.62 -31.32
CA ARG A 8 -4.33 34.88 -30.72
C ARG A 8 -4.28 34.49 -29.23
N GLU A 9 -5.35 34.73 -28.48
CA GLU A 9 -5.46 34.29 -27.08
C GLU A 9 -5.52 32.77 -26.95
N ALA A 10 -6.22 32.07 -27.86
CA ALA A 10 -6.25 30.60 -27.91
C ALA A 10 -4.89 30.01 -28.29
N GLU A 11 -4.22 30.56 -29.31
CA GLU A 11 -2.87 30.17 -29.71
C GLU A 11 -1.84 30.44 -28.59
N ALA A 12 -1.97 31.53 -27.85
CA ALA A 12 -1.11 31.83 -26.72
C ALA A 12 -1.36 30.89 -25.52
N ARG A 13 -2.61 30.52 -25.25
CA ARG A 13 -2.95 29.50 -24.24
C ARG A 13 -2.40 28.13 -24.63
N GLU A 14 -2.54 27.73 -25.89
CA GLU A 14 -2.03 26.46 -26.40
C GLU A 14 -0.50 26.42 -26.37
N ARG A 15 0.16 27.54 -26.72
CA ARG A 15 1.62 27.70 -26.62
C ARG A 15 2.11 27.58 -25.19
N ARG A 16 1.50 28.30 -24.23
CA ARG A 16 1.85 28.19 -22.80
C ARG A 16 1.61 26.79 -22.25
N ARG A 17 0.54 26.13 -22.69
CA ARG A 17 0.24 24.72 -22.35
C ARG A 17 1.33 23.79 -22.89
N ARG A 18 1.77 23.98 -24.14
CA ARG A 18 2.88 23.25 -24.76
C ARG A 18 4.22 23.49 -24.06
N GLU A 19 4.54 24.73 -23.73
CA GLU A 19 5.76 25.09 -23.00
C GLU A 19 5.77 24.49 -21.60
N ALA A 20 4.65 24.58 -20.86
CA ALA A 20 4.52 23.96 -19.55
C ALA A 20 4.61 22.42 -19.60
N LEU A 21 4.13 21.79 -20.68
CA LEU A 21 4.30 20.35 -20.93
C LEU A 21 5.75 19.99 -21.25
N LEU A 22 6.51 20.88 -21.90
CA LEU A 22 7.92 20.64 -22.25
C LEU A 22 8.87 20.79 -21.06
N THR A 23 8.55 21.64 -20.08
CA THR A 23 9.39 21.90 -18.89
C THR A 23 9.75 20.63 -18.10
N ASN A 24 8.84 19.65 -18.05
CA ASN A 24 9.05 18.36 -17.38
C ASN A 24 9.04 17.17 -18.35
N SER A 25 9.42 17.40 -19.62
CA SER A 25 9.46 16.35 -20.63
C SER A 25 10.85 15.71 -20.75
N ALA A 26 10.88 14.46 -21.20
CA ALA A 26 12.13 13.77 -21.56
C ALA A 26 12.00 13.24 -23.00
N PRO A 27 12.97 13.51 -23.89
CA PRO A 27 12.89 13.05 -25.28
C PRO A 27 12.97 11.53 -25.35
N VAL A 28 12.20 10.93 -26.26
CA VAL A 28 12.26 9.48 -26.56
C VAL A 28 13.44 9.22 -27.48
N ASP A 29 14.30 8.27 -27.10
CA ASP A 29 15.29 7.71 -28.00
C ASP A 29 14.76 6.41 -28.61
N HIS A 30 14.31 6.50 -29.87
CA HIS A 30 13.75 5.35 -30.60
C HIS A 30 14.77 4.22 -30.81
N THR A 31 16.07 4.54 -30.85
CA THR A 31 17.13 3.53 -31.05
C THR A 31 17.41 2.75 -29.76
N ALA A 32 17.11 3.35 -28.62
CA ALA A 32 17.24 2.71 -27.32
C ALA A 32 16.01 1.88 -26.93
N LEU A 33 14.93 1.87 -27.71
CA LEU A 33 13.80 0.97 -27.46
C LEU A 33 14.13 -0.45 -27.92
N ASP A 34 13.58 -1.43 -27.22
CA ASP A 34 13.76 -2.85 -27.56
C ASP A 34 12.95 -3.21 -28.82
N PRO A 35 13.60 -3.58 -29.95
CA PRO A 35 12.89 -3.87 -31.19
C PRO A 35 11.87 -5.02 -31.05
N ASP A 36 12.09 -5.99 -30.18
CA ASP A 36 11.20 -7.15 -30.03
C ASP A 36 9.93 -6.80 -29.23
N ASN A 37 10.07 -5.88 -28.26
CA ASN A 37 8.93 -5.38 -27.49
C ASN A 37 8.14 -4.30 -28.25
N TYR A 38 8.78 -3.56 -29.16
CA TYR A 38 8.21 -2.36 -29.77
C TYR A 38 8.02 -2.45 -31.30
N GLY A 39 8.51 -3.50 -31.96
CA GLY A 39 8.58 -3.63 -33.42
C GLY A 39 7.24 -3.62 -34.14
N PHE A 40 6.16 -4.07 -33.51
CA PHE A 40 4.79 -4.03 -34.05
C PHE A 40 3.95 -2.84 -33.53
N LEU A 41 4.43 -2.13 -32.51
CA LEU A 41 3.67 -1.09 -31.79
C LEU A 41 4.08 0.34 -32.15
N LEU A 42 5.05 0.50 -33.06
CA LEU A 42 5.48 1.79 -33.62
C LEU A 42 4.35 2.57 -34.32
N HIS A 43 3.23 1.90 -34.63
CA HIS A 43 2.03 2.51 -35.19
C HIS A 43 0.85 2.44 -34.21
N GLY A 44 0.67 3.50 -33.41
CA GLY A 44 -0.65 3.92 -32.93
C GLY A 44 -1.07 3.59 -31.49
N PHE A 45 -0.35 2.74 -30.74
CA PHE A 45 -0.83 2.33 -29.40
C PHE A 45 -0.20 3.06 -28.21
N LEU A 46 0.98 3.68 -28.38
CA LEU A 46 1.72 4.27 -27.28
C LEU A 46 1.90 5.76 -27.50
N SER A 47 1.07 6.54 -26.80
CA SER A 47 0.97 7.98 -26.98
C SER A 47 2.29 8.75 -26.81
N PHE A 48 3.30 8.20 -26.12
CA PHE A 48 4.62 8.82 -25.97
C PHE A 48 5.54 8.62 -27.19
N ILE A 49 5.38 7.52 -27.94
CA ILE A 49 6.18 7.25 -29.15
C ILE A 49 5.76 8.21 -30.25
N GLU A 50 4.44 8.39 -30.43
CA GLU A 50 3.90 9.33 -31.42
C GLU A 50 4.26 10.78 -31.10
N ARG A 51 4.27 11.15 -29.81
CA ARG A 51 4.71 12.48 -29.36
C ARG A 51 6.22 12.70 -29.48
N GLY A 52 7.03 11.65 -29.40
CA GLY A 52 8.49 11.73 -29.35
C GLY A 52 9.05 12.19 -28.00
N TYR A 53 8.22 12.32 -26.95
CA TYR A 53 8.64 12.69 -25.61
C TYR A 53 7.74 12.08 -24.52
N TYR A 54 8.35 11.78 -23.37
CA TYR A 54 7.70 11.40 -22.12
C TYR A 54 7.18 12.64 -21.40
N LEU A 55 6.10 12.48 -20.64
CA LEU A 55 5.48 13.51 -19.80
C LEU A 55 5.24 12.93 -18.43
N ASP A 56 5.26 13.77 -17.38
CA ASP A 56 4.83 13.36 -16.05
C ASP A 56 3.40 12.80 -16.07
N VAL A 57 3.21 11.58 -15.55
CA VAL A 57 1.90 10.92 -15.48
C VAL A 57 1.51 10.72 -14.01
N PRO A 58 0.45 11.36 -13.51
CA PRO A 58 -0.03 11.08 -12.16
C PRO A 58 -0.60 9.65 -12.11
N PHE A 59 -0.36 8.96 -11.00
CA PHE A 59 -0.93 7.65 -10.73
C PHE A 59 -1.21 7.49 -9.24
N THR A 60 -2.21 6.68 -8.92
CA THR A 60 -2.48 6.24 -7.55
C THR A 60 -1.77 4.92 -7.32
N CYS A 61 -0.94 4.83 -6.28
CA CYS A 61 -0.27 3.59 -5.92
C CYS A 61 -1.31 2.49 -5.63
N ALA A 62 -1.27 1.39 -6.39
CA ALA A 62 -2.20 0.28 -6.23
C ALA A 62 -2.04 -0.48 -4.91
N SER A 63 -0.96 -0.21 -4.17
CA SER A 63 -0.79 -0.70 -2.81
C SER A 63 -1.26 0.35 -1.81
N CYS A 64 -0.43 1.29 -1.38
CA CYS A 64 -0.79 2.21 -0.30
C CYS A 64 -1.87 3.25 -0.65
N GLY A 65 -2.20 3.46 -1.93
CA GLY A 65 -3.16 4.46 -2.36
C GLY A 65 -2.64 5.90 -2.41
N SER A 66 -1.32 6.13 -2.24
CA SER A 66 -0.76 7.48 -2.37
C SER A 66 -0.88 8.00 -3.80
N GLU A 67 -1.15 9.29 -3.93
CA GLU A 67 -1.08 10.00 -5.21
C GLU A 67 0.38 10.32 -5.50
N GLU A 68 0.86 9.86 -6.65
CA GLU A 68 2.26 9.96 -7.04
C GLU A 68 2.35 10.42 -8.49
N VAL A 69 3.53 10.87 -8.90
CA VAL A 69 3.81 11.23 -10.29
C VAL A 69 4.88 10.30 -10.84
N TRP A 70 4.55 9.60 -11.92
CA TRP A 70 5.52 8.86 -12.72
C TRP A 70 6.21 9.83 -13.66
N THR A 71 7.41 10.25 -13.28
CA THR A 71 8.06 11.37 -13.97
C THR A 71 8.58 10.98 -15.35
N ALA A 72 8.69 11.95 -16.26
CA ALA A 72 9.22 11.70 -17.59
C ALA A 72 10.61 11.04 -17.58
N PRO A 73 11.57 11.44 -16.71
CA PRO A 73 12.86 10.73 -16.59
C PRO A 73 12.72 9.28 -16.11
N GLN A 74 11.76 8.98 -15.21
CA GLN A 74 11.53 7.61 -14.73
C GLN A 74 10.95 6.71 -15.83
N GLN A 75 10.08 7.26 -16.68
CA GLN A 75 9.56 6.57 -17.85
C GLN A 75 10.68 6.27 -18.85
N LYS A 76 11.51 7.29 -19.15
CA LYS A 76 12.67 7.15 -20.03
C LYS A 76 13.58 6.00 -19.57
N TRP A 77 13.98 6.01 -18.30
CA TRP A 77 14.79 4.92 -17.74
C TRP A 77 14.09 3.55 -17.84
N TRP A 78 12.79 3.48 -17.53
CA TRP A 78 12.05 2.21 -17.53
C TRP A 78 11.99 1.55 -18.91
N TYR A 79 11.66 2.32 -19.94
CA TYR A 79 11.48 1.77 -21.28
C TYR A 79 12.81 1.62 -22.04
N GLU A 80 13.69 2.62 -21.96
CA GLU A 80 14.93 2.63 -22.75
C GLU A 80 16.06 1.84 -22.08
N VAL A 81 16.17 1.89 -20.74
CA VAL A 81 17.27 1.23 -20.00
C VAL A 81 16.85 -0.11 -19.44
N ALA A 82 15.75 -0.14 -18.67
CA ALA A 82 15.27 -1.37 -18.04
C ALA A 82 14.50 -2.30 -18.99
N LYS A 83 14.25 -1.86 -20.24
CA LYS A 83 13.50 -2.58 -21.28
C LYS A 83 12.13 -3.08 -20.79
N GLY A 84 11.47 -2.25 -19.98
CA GLY A 84 10.15 -2.55 -19.46
C GLY A 84 9.13 -2.70 -20.59
N SER A 85 8.13 -3.56 -20.39
CA SER A 85 7.10 -3.79 -21.40
C SER A 85 6.36 -2.49 -21.74
N PRO A 86 6.05 -2.23 -23.03
CA PRO A 86 5.25 -1.07 -23.45
C PRO A 86 3.87 -0.98 -22.80
N HIS A 87 3.30 -2.11 -22.40
CA HIS A 87 2.00 -2.18 -21.74
C HIS A 87 2.09 -1.98 -20.22
N SER A 88 3.30 -1.80 -19.69
CA SER A 88 3.53 -1.62 -18.26
C SER A 88 3.60 -0.15 -17.87
N GLY A 89 2.92 0.20 -16.78
CA GLY A 89 2.94 1.55 -16.21
C GLY A 89 3.41 1.56 -14.75
N ALA A 90 3.67 2.76 -14.21
CA ALA A 90 3.86 2.90 -12.78
C ALA A 90 2.59 2.51 -12.02
N LYS A 91 2.67 1.38 -11.31
CA LYS A 91 1.58 0.84 -10.48
C LYS A 91 1.82 1.03 -8.99
N LEU A 92 3.08 1.10 -8.56
CA LEU A 92 3.49 1.21 -7.16
C LEU A 92 4.43 2.39 -6.96
N CYS A 93 4.26 3.11 -5.84
CA CYS A 93 5.17 4.13 -5.37
C CYS A 93 6.55 3.53 -5.01
N ARG A 94 7.55 4.39 -4.80
CA ARG A 94 8.94 3.95 -4.57
C ARG A 94 9.08 3.02 -3.36
N SER A 95 8.45 3.37 -2.23
CA SER A 95 8.49 2.55 -1.01
C SER A 95 7.82 1.19 -1.24
N CYS A 96 6.58 1.17 -1.74
CA CYS A 96 5.88 -0.09 -2.03
C CYS A 96 6.60 -0.97 -3.07
N ARG A 97 7.33 -0.37 -4.04
CA ARG A 97 8.15 -1.12 -5.00
C ARG A 97 9.39 -1.72 -4.35
N GLN A 98 10.04 -1.01 -3.41
CA GLN A 98 11.16 -1.55 -2.62
C GLN A 98 10.69 -2.71 -1.74
N ASP A 99 9.53 -2.58 -1.11
CA ASP A 99 8.95 -3.63 -0.28
C ASP A 99 8.57 -4.86 -1.13
N ALA A 100 7.91 -4.64 -2.27
CA ALA A 100 7.57 -5.73 -3.19
C ALA A 100 8.82 -6.50 -3.68
N ARG A 101 9.94 -5.79 -3.92
CA ARG A 101 11.23 -6.42 -4.27
C ARG A 101 11.80 -7.23 -3.11
N ARG A 102 11.79 -6.69 -1.90
CA ARG A 102 12.22 -7.40 -0.67
C ARG A 102 11.38 -8.65 -0.41
N HIS A 103 10.11 -8.66 -0.84
CA HIS A 103 9.15 -9.72 -0.56
C HIS A 103 8.71 -10.55 -1.78
N LYS A 104 9.51 -10.56 -2.87
CA LYS A 104 9.29 -11.37 -4.07
C LYS A 104 7.87 -11.24 -4.67
N GLY A 105 7.34 -10.02 -4.72
CA GLY A 105 6.05 -9.73 -5.37
C GLY A 105 4.80 -10.12 -4.57
N LYS A 106 4.93 -10.55 -3.30
CA LYS A 106 3.77 -10.79 -2.42
C LYS A 106 3.17 -9.45 -2.00
N ALA A 107 1.86 -9.32 -2.17
CA ALA A 107 1.08 -8.10 -1.95
C ALA A 107 1.26 -7.49 -0.54
N HIS A 108 0.70 -6.29 -0.35
CA HIS A 108 0.83 -5.46 0.86
C HIS A 108 0.72 -6.27 2.15
N PRO A 109 1.50 -5.95 3.20
CA PRO A 109 1.56 -6.73 4.43
C PRO A 109 0.18 -7.09 5.00
N LEU A 110 -0.75 -6.14 4.86
CA LEU A 110 -2.12 -6.23 5.34
C LEU A 110 -3.09 -7.05 4.46
N GLN A 111 -2.68 -7.61 3.32
CA GLN A 111 -3.52 -8.54 2.55
C GLN A 111 -3.27 -10.02 2.86
N ASN A 112 -2.28 -10.32 3.72
CA ASN A 112 -2.01 -11.67 4.19
C ASN A 112 -2.28 -11.76 5.69
N THR A 113 -3.39 -12.37 6.09
CA THR A 113 -3.82 -12.48 7.50
C THR A 113 -2.73 -13.01 8.43
N ARG A 114 -1.85 -13.91 7.97
CA ARG A 114 -0.73 -14.43 8.76
C ARG A 114 0.32 -13.36 9.08
N ARG A 115 0.48 -12.36 8.21
CA ARG A 115 1.45 -11.27 8.38
C ARG A 115 0.94 -10.20 9.34
N TRP A 116 -0.38 -10.08 9.54
CA TRP A 116 -0.96 -9.20 10.56
C TRP A 116 -0.61 -9.63 11.97
N CYS A 117 -0.71 -10.92 12.30
CA CYS A 117 -0.32 -11.38 13.63
C CYS A 117 1.17 -11.13 13.90
N GLY A 118 2.03 -11.19 12.87
CA GLY A 118 3.41 -10.71 12.97
C GLY A 118 3.48 -9.23 13.34
N LEU A 119 2.77 -8.36 12.61
CA LEU A 119 2.77 -6.91 12.87
C LEU A 119 2.17 -6.54 14.24
N ILE A 120 1.10 -7.22 14.67
CA ILE A 120 0.50 -7.04 15.99
C ILE A 120 1.49 -7.42 17.08
N ARG A 121 2.20 -8.54 16.89
CA ARG A 121 3.24 -9.00 17.79
C ARG A 121 4.36 -7.96 17.85
N ASP A 122 4.92 -7.56 16.71
CA ASP A 122 5.99 -6.58 16.62
C ASP A 122 5.63 -5.24 17.29
N ASP A 123 4.35 -4.82 17.22
CA ASP A 123 3.91 -3.56 17.84
C ASP A 123 3.56 -3.68 19.33
N LEU A 124 2.76 -4.69 19.72
CA LEU A 124 2.20 -4.78 21.07
C LEU A 124 3.06 -5.61 22.03
N GLU A 125 3.76 -6.63 21.54
CA GLU A 125 4.49 -7.58 22.40
C GLU A 125 5.52 -6.89 23.31
N PRO A 126 6.35 -5.92 22.83
CA PRO A 126 7.28 -5.23 23.71
C PRO A 126 6.60 -4.52 24.89
N ALA A 127 5.45 -3.88 24.64
CA ALA A 127 4.69 -3.17 25.67
C ALA A 127 3.98 -4.14 26.62
N LEU A 128 3.46 -5.24 26.08
CA LEU A 128 2.84 -6.32 26.86
C LEU A 128 3.85 -6.95 27.82
N LEU A 129 5.02 -7.33 27.32
CA LEU A 129 6.11 -7.89 28.13
C LEU A 129 6.54 -6.92 29.23
N ALA A 130 6.70 -5.63 28.89
CA ALA A 130 7.05 -4.60 29.87
C ALA A 130 5.97 -4.41 30.95
N ALA A 131 4.70 -4.62 30.61
CA ALA A 131 3.58 -4.59 31.55
C ALA A 131 3.38 -5.91 32.31
N GLY A 132 4.27 -6.90 32.16
CA GLY A 132 4.22 -8.18 32.88
C GLY A 132 3.27 -9.22 32.27
N TRP A 133 2.82 -9.02 31.04
CA TRP A 133 2.12 -10.03 30.27
C TRP A 133 3.12 -11.03 29.69
N HIS A 134 2.74 -12.31 29.72
CA HIS A 134 3.55 -13.40 29.19
C HIS A 134 2.81 -14.08 28.05
N PRO A 135 3.46 -14.38 26.91
CA PRO A 135 2.82 -15.13 25.85
C PRO A 135 2.44 -16.54 26.36
N VAL A 136 1.21 -16.96 26.09
CA VAL A 136 0.68 -18.26 26.56
C VAL A 136 1.22 -19.44 25.75
N ILE A 137 1.78 -19.17 24.56
CA ILE A 137 2.33 -20.20 23.68
C ILE A 137 3.74 -19.83 23.21
N GLY A 138 4.65 -20.81 23.33
CA GLY A 138 6.01 -20.80 22.78
C GLY A 138 6.08 -21.21 21.30
N VAL A 139 7.28 -21.10 20.73
CA VAL A 139 7.66 -21.52 19.38
C VAL A 139 7.05 -22.89 19.02
N GLY A 140 6.05 -22.94 18.14
CA GLY A 140 5.49 -24.21 17.67
C GLY A 140 3.97 -24.34 17.52
N GLU A 141 3.16 -23.33 17.84
CA GLU A 141 1.76 -23.35 17.37
C GLU A 141 1.72 -23.18 15.84
N PRO A 142 1.09 -24.10 15.08
CA PRO A 142 1.06 -24.04 13.62
C PRO A 142 0.11 -22.96 13.09
N ARG A 143 -0.56 -22.19 13.96
CA ARG A 143 -1.61 -21.25 13.56
C ARG A 143 -1.26 -19.79 13.90
N PRO A 144 -0.69 -19.04 12.93
CA PRO A 144 -0.44 -17.60 13.04
C PRO A 144 -1.71 -16.74 12.99
N ALA A 145 -2.86 -17.26 13.43
CA ALA A 145 -4.16 -16.57 13.42
C ALA A 145 -4.64 -16.16 14.83
N LEU A 146 -3.87 -16.53 15.85
CA LEU A 146 -4.19 -16.33 17.26
C LEU A 146 -2.93 -15.88 18.02
N LEU A 147 -3.04 -14.81 18.79
CA LEU A 147 -2.02 -14.41 19.77
C LEU A 147 -2.68 -14.37 21.14
N SER A 148 -2.08 -15.00 22.14
CA SER A 148 -2.62 -15.03 23.49
C SER A 148 -1.54 -14.67 24.51
N TYR A 149 -1.90 -13.82 25.47
CA TYR A 149 -1.02 -13.37 26.55
C TYR A 149 -1.72 -13.49 27.89
N THR A 150 -0.99 -13.83 28.94
CA THR A 150 -1.51 -14.01 30.30
C THR A 150 -0.80 -13.10 31.28
N GLN A 151 -1.53 -12.63 32.28
CA GLN A 151 -1.01 -11.88 33.42
C GLN A 151 -1.76 -12.37 34.67
N GLY A 152 -1.12 -13.24 35.45
CA GLY A 152 -1.81 -14.00 36.49
C GLY A 152 -2.92 -14.87 35.87
N ASP A 153 -4.14 -14.75 36.41
CA ASP A 153 -5.34 -15.48 35.94
C ASP A 153 -6.05 -14.80 34.75
N VAL A 154 -5.61 -13.60 34.36
CA VAL A 154 -6.18 -12.85 33.25
C VAL A 154 -5.54 -13.28 31.94
N LEU A 155 -6.37 -13.64 30.96
CA LEU A 155 -5.96 -14.02 29.61
C LEU A 155 -6.51 -13.03 28.60
N VAL A 156 -5.65 -12.48 27.76
CA VAL A 156 -6.03 -11.69 26.59
C VAL A 156 -5.68 -12.43 25.31
N ARG A 157 -6.54 -12.24 24.30
CA ARG A 157 -6.46 -12.96 23.04
C ARG A 157 -6.73 -12.00 21.89
N LEU A 158 -5.84 -12.00 20.91
CA LEU A 158 -6.00 -11.30 19.65
C LEU A 158 -6.24 -12.35 18.58
N ARG A 159 -7.39 -12.26 17.90
CA ARG A 159 -7.75 -13.20 16.85
C ARG A 159 -8.32 -12.51 15.64
N TRP A 160 -8.16 -13.18 14.51
CA TRP A 160 -8.82 -12.83 13.28
C TRP A 160 -10.05 -13.73 13.08
N ASP A 161 -11.17 -13.10 12.79
CA ASP A 161 -12.41 -13.78 12.41
C ASP A 161 -12.62 -13.57 10.91
N ASP A 162 -12.41 -14.63 10.13
CA ASP A 162 -12.67 -14.62 8.70
C ASP A 162 -13.98 -15.35 8.43
N SER A 163 -15.05 -14.56 8.37
CA SER A 163 -16.39 -15.06 8.07
C SER A 163 -16.74 -14.78 6.61
N SER A 164 -17.72 -15.49 6.06
CA SER A 164 -18.26 -15.21 4.72
C SER A 164 -18.75 -13.77 4.53
N PHE A 165 -18.98 -13.02 5.62
CA PHE A 165 -19.45 -11.63 5.63
C PHE A 165 -18.33 -10.59 5.81
N GLY A 166 -17.08 -11.05 5.73
CA GLY A 166 -15.88 -10.23 5.81
C GLY A 166 -15.03 -10.56 7.03
N SER A 167 -13.88 -9.91 7.04
CA SER A 167 -12.82 -10.19 8.00
C SER A 167 -12.78 -9.15 9.13
N THR A 168 -12.63 -9.62 10.37
CA THR A 168 -12.69 -8.77 11.58
C THR A 168 -11.56 -9.09 12.54
N LEU A 169 -10.91 -8.04 13.05
CA LEU A 169 -9.89 -8.15 14.09
C LEU A 169 -10.52 -7.94 15.46
N ILE A 170 -10.22 -8.85 16.39
CA ILE A 170 -10.88 -8.91 17.69
C ILE A 170 -9.84 -9.06 18.79
N LEU A 171 -9.90 -8.20 19.81
CA LEU A 171 -9.26 -8.35 21.10
C LEU A 171 -10.30 -8.84 22.10
N GLU A 172 -10.02 -9.94 22.77
CA GLU A 172 -10.87 -10.54 23.79
C GLU A 172 -10.10 -10.68 25.10
N ARG A 173 -10.81 -10.61 26.22
CA ARG A 173 -10.27 -10.77 27.56
C ARG A 173 -11.11 -11.75 28.36
N ARG A 174 -10.43 -12.56 29.17
CA ARG A 174 -11.01 -13.45 30.16
C ARG A 174 -10.34 -13.17 31.50
N ASP A 175 -11.13 -12.85 32.52
CA ASP A 175 -10.63 -12.40 33.82
C ASP A 175 -10.24 -13.52 34.78
N ALA A 176 -10.77 -14.74 34.58
CA ALA A 176 -10.42 -15.94 35.35
C ALA A 176 -10.60 -17.20 34.49
N LEU A 177 -10.00 -18.32 34.90
CA LEU A 177 -9.99 -19.57 34.12
C LEU A 177 -11.41 -20.02 33.68
N ASP A 178 -12.37 -19.91 34.60
CA ASP A 178 -13.78 -20.32 34.41
C ASP A 178 -14.68 -19.21 33.85
N SER A 179 -14.12 -18.03 33.57
CA SER A 179 -14.88 -16.92 33.01
C SER A 179 -15.00 -17.02 31.49
N VAL A 180 -16.10 -16.48 30.95
CA VAL A 180 -16.28 -16.34 29.50
C VAL A 180 -15.40 -15.22 28.95
N PHE A 181 -14.99 -15.36 27.68
CA PHE A 181 -14.31 -14.28 26.97
C PHE A 181 -15.29 -13.12 26.71
N ARG A 182 -14.81 -11.90 26.94
CA ARG A 182 -15.48 -10.65 26.59
C ARG A 182 -14.70 -9.96 25.48
N THR A 183 -15.39 -9.51 24.43
CA THR A 183 -14.77 -8.69 23.39
C THR A 183 -14.49 -7.30 23.93
N LEU A 184 -13.22 -6.88 23.85
CA LEU A 184 -12.75 -5.56 24.26
C LEU A 184 -12.69 -4.59 23.07
N VAL A 185 -12.12 -5.03 21.95
CA VAL A 185 -11.97 -4.23 20.73
C VAL A 185 -12.37 -5.09 19.55
N LYS A 186 -13.14 -4.51 18.63
CA LYS A 186 -13.57 -5.16 17.40
C LYS A 186 -13.51 -4.17 16.24
N VAL A 187 -12.67 -4.46 15.25
CA VAL A 187 -12.52 -3.61 14.06
C VAL A 187 -12.73 -4.44 12.80
N LYS A 188 -13.67 -4.00 11.95
CA LYS A 188 -13.93 -4.63 10.66
C LYS A 188 -12.85 -4.21 9.67
N GLY A 189 -12.18 -5.18 9.07
CA GLY A 189 -11.16 -4.99 8.03
C GLY A 189 -11.44 -5.93 6.87
N ASN A 190 -12.33 -5.56 5.96
CA ASN A 190 -12.61 -6.40 4.79
C ASN A 190 -11.45 -6.30 3.81
N ILE A 191 -10.61 -7.33 3.76
CA ILE A 191 -9.43 -7.37 2.89
C ILE A 191 -9.77 -7.40 1.39
N TYR A 192 -11.02 -7.74 1.04
CA TYR A 192 -11.50 -7.85 -0.34
C TYR A 192 -12.17 -6.56 -0.86
N ASP A 193 -12.67 -5.71 0.03
CA ASP A 193 -13.53 -4.56 -0.32
C ASP A 193 -13.00 -3.22 0.25
N MET A 194 -11.78 -3.21 0.79
CA MET A 194 -11.16 -1.99 1.32
C MET A 194 -9.85 -1.67 0.61
N THR A 195 -9.61 -0.38 0.39
CA THR A 195 -8.29 0.13 -0.04
C THR A 195 -7.26 -0.12 1.07
N HIS A 196 -5.96 -0.25 0.74
CA HIS A 196 -4.96 -0.53 1.78
C HIS A 196 -4.82 0.63 2.76
N GLY A 197 -4.97 1.89 2.34
CA GLY A 197 -4.94 3.03 3.25
C GLY A 197 -6.09 3.01 4.26
N THR A 198 -7.27 2.51 3.86
CA THR A 198 -8.38 2.27 4.80
C THR A 198 -8.08 1.09 5.71
N LEU A 199 -7.55 -0.01 5.16
CA LEU A 199 -7.19 -1.20 5.92
C LEU A 199 -6.07 -0.92 6.95
N GLN A 200 -5.09 -0.08 6.60
CA GLN A 200 -4.03 0.39 7.47
C GLN A 200 -4.58 1.29 8.58
N ARG A 201 -5.43 2.28 8.26
CA ARG A 201 -6.10 3.09 9.29
C ARG A 201 -6.90 2.24 10.28
N ARG A 202 -7.66 1.26 9.78
CA ARG A 202 -8.38 0.30 10.65
C ARG A 202 -7.44 -0.52 11.52
N PHE A 203 -6.28 -0.89 11.01
CA PHE A 203 -5.26 -1.59 11.79
C PHE A 203 -4.68 -0.69 12.89
N ASP A 204 -4.32 0.54 12.55
CA ASP A 204 -3.73 1.50 13.49
C ASP A 204 -4.75 1.89 14.58
N ASP A 205 -6.03 2.07 14.21
CA ASP A 205 -7.15 2.27 15.13
C ASP A 205 -7.26 1.09 16.12
N PHE A 206 -7.15 -0.14 15.61
CA PHE A 206 -7.18 -1.34 16.44
C PHE A 206 -6.01 -1.38 17.41
N LEU A 207 -4.77 -1.13 16.96
CA LEU A 207 -3.59 -1.13 17.82
C LEU A 207 -3.69 -0.05 18.92
N THR A 208 -4.16 1.14 18.55
CA THR A 208 -4.37 2.25 19.48
C THR A 208 -5.42 1.88 20.54
N ALA A 209 -6.56 1.35 20.12
CA ALA A 209 -7.61 0.90 21.02
C ALA A 209 -7.12 -0.24 21.93
N ALA A 210 -6.38 -1.21 21.38
CA ALA A 210 -5.83 -2.32 22.15
C ALA A 210 -4.86 -1.83 23.25
N ARG A 211 -3.95 -0.90 22.93
CA ARG A 211 -3.05 -0.29 23.92
C ARG A 211 -3.82 0.40 25.03
N HIS A 212 -4.79 1.23 24.66
CA HIS A 212 -5.62 1.96 25.61
C HIS A 212 -6.39 1.00 26.53
N THR A 213 -7.06 -0.01 25.98
CA THR A 213 -7.87 -0.94 26.78
C THR A 213 -7.02 -1.86 27.66
N LEU A 214 -5.80 -2.18 27.26
CA LEU A 214 -4.86 -2.98 28.04
C LEU A 214 -4.00 -2.16 29.01
N GLY A 215 -4.17 -0.83 29.05
CA GLY A 215 -3.38 0.06 29.90
C GLY A 215 -1.89 0.08 29.54
N LEU A 216 -1.56 -0.16 28.27
CA LEU A 216 -0.18 -0.18 27.79
C LEU A 216 0.30 1.24 27.51
N ALA A 217 1.59 1.49 27.73
CA ALA A 217 2.21 2.76 27.39
C ALA A 217 2.02 3.09 25.89
N ALA A 218 1.81 4.38 25.59
CA ALA A 218 1.80 4.86 24.22
C ALA A 218 3.15 4.54 23.55
N LYS A 219 3.12 4.30 22.23
CA LYS A 219 4.34 4.11 21.46
C LYS A 219 5.16 5.41 21.54
N PRO A 220 6.47 5.33 21.87
CA PRO A 220 7.34 6.51 21.84
C PRO A 220 7.48 7.07 20.42
#